data_AF-A0A015XCU7-F1
#
_entry.id   AF-A0A015XCU7-F1
#
_cell.length_a   1.000
_cell.length_b   1.000
_cell.length_c   1.000
_cell.angle_alpha   90.00
_cell.angle_beta   90.00
_cell.angle_gamma   90.00
#
_symmetry.space_group_name_H-M   'P 1'
#
loop_
_entity.id
_entity.type
_entity.pdbx_description
1 polymer ?
#
loop_
_entity_poly.entity_id
_entity_poly.type
_entity_poly.pdbx_seq_one_letter_code
_entity_poly.pdbx_strand_id
1 'polypeptide(L)'
;MDFEKADIGQIGRILATGDLDSLPEEQRAYYDLMEMVRGLRARMRYNGKVITKAGIIRLLKSEVYGLSDWMARQGYADSVNFFYSQENIRPQAFANLYAEKLEKWADSMFLTGKGEEASRILERAARLRLRFACDEQEIPQELLDRKPVVIYTCDRSDMGVPDTDRKELEAFIDSIPEVPSVVRERVKEDARIKKFDLKKRMLEDAEEFGGQDAQ
;
A
#
# COMPACT_ATOMS: atom_id res chain seq x y z
N MET A 1 18.92 -12.13 47.72
CA MET A 1 17.66 -11.82 47.04
C MET A 1 17.43 -12.95 46.06
N ASP A 2 16.34 -13.70 46.21
CA ASP A 2 15.99 -14.81 45.30
C ASP A 2 15.07 -14.28 44.21
N PHE A 3 15.62 -14.00 43.03
CA PHE A 3 14.88 -13.43 41.91
C PHE A 3 14.29 -14.49 40.97
N GLU A 4 14.47 -15.79 41.26
CA GLU A 4 13.93 -16.86 40.42
C GLU A 4 12.39 -16.94 40.48
N LYS A 5 11.79 -16.36 41.53
CA LYS A 5 10.33 -16.33 41.73
C LYS A 5 9.64 -15.09 41.13
N ALA A 6 10.38 -14.15 40.56
CA ALA A 6 9.81 -12.94 39.99
C ALA A 6 9.15 -13.23 38.63
N ASP A 7 7.83 -13.07 38.53
CA ASP A 7 7.08 -13.19 37.28
C ASP A 7 6.85 -11.81 36.64
N ILE A 8 7.52 -11.56 35.52
CA ILE A 8 7.44 -10.32 34.72
C ILE A 8 6.01 -10.08 34.22
N GLY A 9 5.26 -11.15 33.89
CA GLY A 9 3.88 -11.05 33.42
C GLY A 9 2.91 -10.62 34.53
N GLN A 10 3.19 -10.99 35.78
CA GLN A 10 2.44 -10.50 36.94
C GLN A 10 2.75 -9.03 37.22
N ILE A 11 4.03 -8.64 37.17
CA ILE A 11 4.48 -7.24 37.33
C ILE A 11 3.78 -6.33 36.30
N GLY A 12 3.75 -6.73 35.02
CA GLY A 12 3.12 -5.95 33.96
C GLY A 12 1.60 -5.78 34.12
N ARG A 13 0.89 -6.84 34.54
CA ARG A 13 -0.57 -6.79 34.77
C ARG A 13 -0.95 -5.90 35.94
N ILE A 14 -0.17 -5.95 37.02
CA ILE A 14 -0.39 -5.13 38.22
C ILE A 14 -0.09 -3.65 37.93
N LEU A 15 1.00 -3.36 37.21
CA LEU A 15 1.34 -1.99 36.83
C LEU A 15 0.34 -1.37 35.83
N ALA A 16 -0.31 -2.18 35.00
CA ALA A 16 -1.41 -1.72 34.15
C ALA A 16 -2.68 -1.33 34.94
N THR A 17 -2.85 -1.88 36.15
CA THR A 17 -4.00 -1.60 37.03
C THR A 17 -3.69 -0.55 38.12
N GLY A 18 -2.41 -0.21 38.32
CA GLY A 18 -2.01 1.13 38.73
C GLY A 18 -1.26 1.30 40.05
N ASP A 19 -0.80 0.24 40.72
CA ASP A 19 -0.07 0.42 41.99
C ASP A 19 1.12 -0.54 42.21
N LEU A 20 2.28 0.05 42.50
CA LEU A 20 3.55 -0.61 42.82
C LEU A 20 3.56 -1.21 44.23
N ASP A 21 2.76 -0.65 45.14
CA ASP A 21 2.66 -1.09 46.53
C ASP A 21 1.88 -2.41 46.69
N SER A 22 1.14 -2.80 45.64
CA SER A 22 0.43 -4.07 45.58
C SER A 22 1.30 -5.27 45.17
N LEU A 23 2.54 -5.03 44.71
CA LEU A 23 3.46 -6.12 44.34
C LEU A 23 4.05 -6.83 45.57
N PRO A 24 4.27 -8.16 45.48
CA PRO A 24 5.13 -8.88 46.42
C PRO A 24 6.52 -8.24 46.51
N GLU A 25 7.14 -8.28 47.69
CA GLU A 25 8.44 -7.65 47.97
C GLU A 25 9.54 -8.08 46.98
N GLU A 26 9.59 -9.37 46.62
CA GLU A 26 10.53 -9.91 45.65
C GLU A 26 10.32 -9.33 44.23
N GLN A 27 9.07 -9.14 43.82
CA GLN A 27 8.73 -8.60 42.50
C GLN A 27 8.97 -7.09 42.43
N ARG A 28 8.72 -6.37 43.54
CA ARG A 28 9.06 -4.94 43.66
C ARG A 28 10.58 -4.73 43.58
N ALA A 29 11.36 -5.51 44.34
CA ALA A 29 12.82 -5.44 44.28
C ALA A 29 13.36 -5.75 42.88
N TYR A 30 12.74 -6.69 42.17
CA TYR A 30 13.10 -6.99 40.78
C TYR A 30 12.72 -5.85 39.82
N TYR A 31 11.56 -5.21 40.01
CA TYR A 31 11.18 -4.02 39.25
C TYR A 31 12.17 -2.86 39.48
N ASP A 32 12.56 -2.58 40.72
CA ASP A 32 13.53 -1.53 41.07
C ASP A 32 14.90 -1.80 40.43
N LEU A 33 15.32 -3.08 40.42
CA LEU A 33 16.53 -3.52 39.70
C LEU A 33 16.42 -3.22 38.21
N MET A 34 15.30 -3.56 37.57
CA MET A 34 15.07 -3.29 36.15
C MET A 34 15.04 -1.79 35.87
N GLU A 35 14.43 -0.97 36.72
CA GLU A 35 14.40 0.48 36.59
C GLU A 35 15.79 1.10 36.73
N MET A 36 16.60 0.61 37.66
CA MET A 36 17.99 1.04 37.81
C MET A 36 18.82 0.68 36.57
N VAL A 37 18.65 -0.53 36.01
CA VAL A 37 19.28 -0.93 34.75
C VAL A 37 18.86 -0.01 33.60
N ARG A 38 17.57 0.32 33.49
CA ARG A 38 17.05 1.29 32.51
C ARG A 38 17.69 2.66 32.69
N GLY A 39 17.76 3.16 33.93
CA GLY A 39 18.36 4.45 34.27
C GLY A 39 19.85 4.52 33.96
N LEU A 40 20.61 3.45 34.22
CA LEU A 40 22.01 3.35 33.82
C LEU A 40 22.15 3.35 32.31
N ARG A 41 21.31 2.59 31.58
CA ARG A 41 21.36 2.54 30.12
C ARG A 41 21.02 3.88 29.46
N ALA A 42 20.12 4.66 30.05
CA ALA A 42 19.76 5.99 29.56
C ALA A 42 20.90 7.01 29.70
N ARG A 43 21.86 6.76 30.59
CA ARG A 43 23.01 7.65 30.81
C ARG A 43 24.16 7.27 29.87
N MET A 44 24.71 8.26 29.15
CA MET A 44 25.88 8.06 28.28
C MET A 44 27.17 7.83 29.08
N ARG A 45 27.27 8.48 30.24
CA ARG A 45 28.44 8.41 31.15
C ARG A 45 27.98 8.35 32.61
N TYR A 46 28.72 7.58 33.41
CA TYR A 46 28.59 7.55 34.86
C TYR A 46 29.98 7.52 35.47
N ASN A 47 30.26 8.43 36.41
CA ASN A 47 31.59 8.62 37.00
C ASN A 47 32.72 8.67 35.95
N GLY A 48 32.50 9.41 34.85
CA GLY A 48 33.48 9.59 33.78
C GLY A 48 33.67 8.39 32.84
N LYS A 49 33.06 7.23 33.11
CA LYS A 49 33.15 6.03 32.26
C LYS A 49 31.92 5.92 31.35
N VAL A 50 32.14 5.46 30.13
CA VAL A 50 31.06 5.13 29.18
C VAL A 50 30.32 3.91 29.71
N ILE A 51 29.00 4.02 29.81
CA ILE A 51 28.16 2.92 30.27
C ILE A 51 27.89 2.02 29.07
N THR A 52 28.34 0.78 29.14
CA THR A 52 28.10 -0.24 28.12
C THR A 52 27.27 -1.37 28.71
N LYS A 53 26.62 -2.16 27.85
CA LYS A 53 25.91 -3.39 28.27
C LYS A 53 26.79 -4.28 29.16
N ALA A 54 28.05 -4.51 28.75
CA ALA A 54 29.01 -5.28 29.53
C ALA A 54 29.35 -4.63 30.88
N GLY A 55 29.42 -3.29 30.92
CA GLY A 55 29.61 -2.54 32.15
C GLY A 55 28.46 -2.72 33.16
N ILE A 56 27.22 -2.69 32.68
CA ILE A 56 26.02 -2.92 33.50
C ILE A 56 26.00 -4.38 34.01
N ILE A 57 26.23 -5.36 33.13
CA ILE A 57 26.28 -6.78 33.53
C ILE A 57 27.37 -7.01 34.58
N ARG A 58 28.55 -6.39 34.41
CA ARG A 58 29.62 -6.48 35.40
C ARG A 58 29.25 -5.84 36.74
N LEU A 59 28.49 -4.74 36.74
CA LEU A 59 27.98 -4.13 37.97
C LEU A 59 26.99 -5.06 38.68
N LEU A 60 26.07 -5.66 37.93
CA LEU A 60 25.11 -6.64 38.46
C LEU A 60 25.80 -7.87 39.07
N LYS A 61 26.95 -8.27 38.52
CA LYS A 61 27.78 -9.36 39.06
C LYS A 61 28.71 -8.94 40.21
N SER A 62 28.83 -7.64 40.50
CA SER A 62 29.71 -7.16 41.57
C SER A 62 29.18 -7.57 42.94
N GLU A 63 30.03 -7.54 43.97
CA GLU A 63 29.67 -7.90 45.35
C GLU A 63 28.47 -7.12 45.92
N VAL A 64 28.16 -5.96 45.34
CA VAL A 64 27.00 -5.14 45.72
C VAL A 64 25.68 -5.83 45.42
N TYR A 65 25.60 -6.57 44.31
CA TYR A 65 24.35 -7.21 43.84
C TYR A 65 24.44 -8.74 43.82
N GLY A 66 25.65 -9.30 43.67
CA GLY A 66 25.92 -10.73 43.82
C GLY A 66 25.24 -11.64 42.80
N LEU A 67 24.80 -11.13 41.65
CA LEU A 67 24.06 -11.92 40.66
C LEU A 67 24.99 -12.82 39.86
N SER A 68 24.50 -14.01 39.49
CA SER A 68 25.18 -14.90 38.55
C SER A 68 25.24 -14.28 37.14
N ASP A 69 26.15 -14.77 36.28
CA ASP A 69 26.28 -14.24 34.91
C ASP A 69 24.98 -14.39 34.11
N TRP A 70 24.28 -15.51 34.30
CA TRP A 70 22.99 -15.77 33.68
C TRP A 70 21.91 -14.81 34.20
N MET A 71 21.77 -14.66 35.52
CA MET A 71 20.78 -13.75 36.12
C MET A 71 21.01 -12.28 35.73
N ALA A 72 22.28 -11.83 35.69
CA ALA A 72 22.63 -10.48 35.30
C ALA A 72 22.27 -10.19 33.83
N ARG A 73 22.45 -11.17 32.93
CA ARG A 73 22.03 -11.06 31.53
C ARG A 73 20.52 -11.06 31.39
N GLN A 74 19.87 -11.92 32.17
CA GLN A 74 18.42 -12.06 32.19
C GLN A 74 17.76 -10.76 32.67
N GLY A 75 18.15 -10.24 33.83
CA GLY A 75 17.65 -8.95 34.33
C GLY A 75 17.92 -7.77 33.40
N TYR A 76 19.03 -7.78 32.65
CA TYR A 76 19.26 -6.79 31.60
C TYR A 76 18.27 -6.94 30.43
N ALA A 77 18.05 -8.17 29.95
CA ALA A 77 17.13 -8.43 28.85
C ALA A 77 15.69 -8.10 29.24
N ASP A 78 15.29 -8.51 30.45
CA ASP A 78 13.96 -8.30 31.01
C ASP A 78 13.68 -6.81 31.21
N SER A 79 14.65 -6.02 31.71
CA SER A 79 14.53 -4.55 31.75
C SER A 79 14.27 -3.96 30.36
N VAL A 80 15.03 -4.37 29.34
CA VAL A 80 14.84 -3.84 27.97
C VAL A 80 13.48 -4.24 27.40
N ASN A 81 13.09 -5.51 27.54
CA ASN A 81 11.81 -6.00 27.04
C ASN A 81 10.63 -5.36 27.77
N PHE A 82 10.71 -5.24 29.09
CA PHE A 82 9.63 -4.68 29.90
C PHE A 82 9.36 -3.21 29.57
N PHE A 83 10.41 -2.37 29.49
CA PHE A 83 10.24 -0.93 29.29
C PHE A 83 10.14 -0.49 27.83
N TYR A 84 10.58 -1.31 26.87
CA TYR A 84 10.60 -0.95 25.45
C TYR A 84 9.82 -1.91 24.54
N SER A 85 9.17 -2.95 25.08
CA SER A 85 8.17 -3.69 24.30
C SER A 85 7.02 -2.75 23.95
N GLN A 86 6.66 -2.72 22.68
CA GLN A 86 5.60 -1.88 22.13
C GLN A 86 4.79 -2.77 21.20
N GLU A 87 3.75 -3.43 21.74
CA GLU A 87 3.00 -4.45 21.00
C GLU A 87 2.14 -3.88 19.86
N ASN A 88 1.67 -2.64 20.01
CA ASN A 88 0.67 -2.06 19.10
C ASN A 88 1.25 -1.07 18.06
N ILE A 89 2.57 -0.87 18.03
CA ILE A 89 3.18 0.08 17.10
C ILE A 89 3.70 -0.68 15.88
N ARG A 90 3.14 -0.36 14.71
CA ARG A 90 3.59 -0.95 13.44
C ARG A 90 5.06 -0.60 13.18
N PRO A 91 5.88 -1.52 12.63
CA PRO A 91 7.27 -1.22 12.27
C PRO A 91 7.43 0.00 11.36
N GLN A 92 6.50 0.22 10.42
CA GLN A 92 6.44 1.40 9.57
C GLN A 92 6.29 2.70 10.38
N ALA A 93 5.46 2.70 11.42
CA ALA A 93 5.28 3.86 12.29
C ALA A 93 6.56 4.18 13.06
N PHE A 94 7.29 3.16 13.55
CA PHE A 94 8.61 3.37 14.14
C PHE A 94 9.60 3.95 13.14
N ALA A 95 9.65 3.42 11.92
CA ALA A 95 10.56 3.91 10.90
C ALA A 95 10.31 5.39 10.59
N ASN A 96 9.05 5.79 10.50
CA ASN A 96 8.66 7.19 10.32
C ASN A 96 9.02 8.05 11.53
N LEU A 97 8.77 7.57 12.77
CA LEU A 97 9.15 8.28 14.00
C LEU A 97 10.66 8.52 14.10
N TYR A 98 11.46 7.51 13.76
CA TYR A 98 12.92 7.63 13.76
C TYR A 98 13.40 8.51 12.60
N ALA A 99 12.79 8.43 11.42
CA ALA A 99 13.11 9.30 10.29
C ALA A 99 12.87 10.78 10.64
N GLU A 100 11.72 11.12 11.26
CA GLU A 100 11.41 12.48 11.71
C GLU A 100 12.44 12.99 12.74
N LYS A 101 12.86 12.15 13.68
CA LYS A 101 13.92 12.50 14.66
C LYS A 101 15.25 12.77 13.97
N LEU A 102 15.61 11.99 12.96
CA LEU A 102 16.83 12.19 12.19
C LEU A 102 16.77 13.47 11.36
N GLU A 103 15.63 13.82 10.76
CA GLU A 103 15.46 15.09 10.05
C GLU A 103 15.64 16.29 10.97
N LYS A 104 14.98 16.30 12.14
CA LYS A 104 15.16 17.35 13.15
C LYS A 104 16.64 17.49 13.57
N TRP A 105 17.34 16.36 13.69
CA TRP A 105 18.78 16.36 13.93
C TRP A 105 19.57 16.94 12.75
N ALA A 106 19.25 16.55 11.52
CA ALA A 106 19.91 17.08 10.32
C ALA A 106 19.71 18.60 10.20
N ASP A 107 18.50 19.11 10.44
CA ASP A 107 18.20 20.55 10.45
C ASP A 107 19.08 21.29 11.47
N SER A 108 19.19 20.74 12.69
CA SER A 108 20.05 21.31 13.73
C SER A 108 21.54 21.31 13.31
N MET A 109 22.00 20.23 12.67
CA MET A 109 23.38 20.11 12.20
C MET A 109 23.67 21.08 11.05
N PHE A 110 22.71 21.27 10.15
CA PHE A 110 22.77 22.24 9.07
C PHE A 110 22.91 23.68 9.61
N LEU A 111 22.10 24.04 10.61
CA LEU A 111 22.18 25.35 11.28
C LEU A 111 23.54 25.59 11.96
N THR A 112 24.19 24.54 12.46
CA THR A 112 25.53 24.63 13.06
C THR A 112 26.68 24.62 12.03
N GLY A 113 26.38 24.65 10.74
CA GLY A 113 27.37 24.67 9.66
C GLY A 113 27.96 23.31 9.30
N LYS A 114 27.38 22.20 9.80
CA LYS A 114 27.84 20.83 9.52
C LYS A 114 27.04 20.15 8.41
N GLY A 115 27.05 20.76 7.22
CA GLY A 115 26.21 20.33 6.09
C GLY A 115 26.46 18.89 5.61
N GLU A 116 27.72 18.44 5.58
CA GLU A 116 28.05 17.05 5.17
C GLU A 116 27.49 16.00 6.15
N GLU A 117 27.59 16.27 7.45
CA GLU A 117 27.04 15.38 8.48
C GLU A 117 25.51 15.37 8.43
N ALA A 118 24.89 16.53 8.20
CA ALA A 118 23.44 16.66 8.00
C ALA A 118 22.96 15.84 6.79
N SER A 119 23.68 15.90 5.67
CA SER A 119 23.37 15.12 4.46
C SER A 119 23.37 13.61 4.73
N ARG A 120 24.38 13.09 5.46
CA ARG A 120 24.44 11.68 5.85
C ARG A 120 23.29 11.26 6.77
N ILE A 121 22.84 12.16 7.65
CA ILE A 121 21.70 11.91 8.55
C ILE A 121 20.39 11.87 7.74
N LEU A 122 20.21 12.78 6.77
CA LEU A 122 19.06 12.79 5.88
C LEU A 122 18.98 11.53 5.01
N GLU A 123 20.12 11.06 4.50
CA GLU A 123 20.17 9.80 3.74
C GLU A 123 19.69 8.61 4.57
N ARG A 124 20.05 8.57 5.86
CA ARG A 124 19.55 7.55 6.80
C ARG A 124 18.05 7.68 7.05
N ALA A 125 17.53 8.90 7.18
CA ALA A 125 16.09 9.14 7.33
C ALA A 125 15.30 8.68 6.10
N ALA A 126 15.80 8.98 4.90
CA ALA A 126 15.21 8.54 3.64
C ALA A 126 15.17 7.01 3.55
N ARG A 127 16.27 6.33 3.88
CA ARG A 127 16.31 4.85 3.91
C ARG A 127 15.29 4.23 4.86
N LEU A 128 15.00 4.86 6.01
CA LEU A 128 13.99 4.37 6.94
C LEU A 128 12.57 4.49 6.36
N ARG A 129 12.27 5.58 5.66
CA ARG A 129 10.95 5.77 5.03
C ARG A 129 10.74 4.83 3.83
N LEU A 130 11.75 4.74 2.98
CA LEU A 130 11.68 3.92 1.75
C LEU A 130 11.65 2.41 2.04
N ARG A 131 12.15 1.96 3.19
CA ARG A 131 12.09 0.54 3.61
C ARG A 131 10.66 0.00 3.65
N PHE A 132 9.67 0.86 3.90
CA PHE A 132 8.26 0.50 4.01
C PHE A 132 7.39 1.26 3.01
N ALA A 133 7.99 1.89 2.00
CA ALA A 133 7.24 2.34 0.84
C ALA A 133 6.69 1.08 0.17
N CYS A 134 5.38 1.07 -0.13
CA CYS A 134 4.75 -0.08 -0.78
C CYS A 134 5.59 -0.48 -2.00
N ASP A 135 5.94 -1.76 -2.07
CA ASP A 135 6.21 -2.39 -3.36
C ASP A 135 5.03 -2.02 -4.26
N GLU A 136 5.32 -1.49 -5.44
CA GLU A 136 4.29 -1.16 -6.43
C GLU A 136 3.30 -2.32 -6.48
N GLN A 137 2.00 -2.05 -6.33
CA GLN A 137 1.00 -3.10 -6.47
C GLN A 137 1.16 -3.69 -7.87
N GLU A 138 1.90 -4.80 -7.97
CA GLU A 138 2.06 -5.51 -9.22
C GLU A 138 0.65 -5.88 -9.68
N ILE A 139 0.29 -5.43 -10.89
CA ILE A 139 -0.99 -5.78 -11.50
C ILE A 139 -1.06 -7.31 -11.44
N PRO A 140 -2.11 -7.90 -10.80
CA PRO A 140 -2.22 -9.34 -10.68
C PRO A 140 -1.97 -9.99 -12.04
N GLN A 141 -1.03 -10.95 -12.11
CA GLN A 141 -0.66 -11.60 -13.37
C GLN A 141 -1.88 -12.17 -14.10
N GLU A 142 -2.89 -12.61 -13.36
CA GLU A 142 -4.18 -13.07 -13.87
C GLU A 142 -4.91 -12.04 -14.78
N LEU A 143 -4.73 -10.75 -14.54
CA LEU A 143 -5.29 -9.68 -15.39
C LEU A 143 -4.45 -9.40 -16.63
N LEU A 144 -3.13 -9.62 -16.56
CA LEU A 144 -2.19 -9.45 -17.68
C LEU A 144 -2.23 -10.64 -18.64
N ASP A 145 -2.34 -11.86 -18.10
CA ASP A 145 -2.36 -13.12 -18.86
C ASP A 145 -3.74 -13.47 -19.42
N ARG A 146 -4.77 -12.68 -19.08
CA ARG A 146 -6.11 -12.89 -19.60
C ARG A 146 -6.11 -12.63 -21.10
N LYS A 147 -6.08 -13.72 -21.88
CA LYS A 147 -6.15 -13.65 -23.34
C LYS A 147 -7.38 -12.85 -23.76
N PRO A 148 -7.23 -11.83 -24.61
CA PRO A 148 -8.37 -11.06 -25.10
C PRO A 148 -9.29 -11.99 -25.89
N VAL A 149 -10.56 -12.05 -25.51
CA VAL A 149 -11.60 -12.73 -26.29
C VAL A 149 -12.08 -11.75 -27.34
N VAL A 150 -11.59 -11.90 -28.58
CA VAL A 150 -12.04 -11.08 -29.71
C VAL A 150 -13.27 -11.74 -30.31
N ILE A 151 -14.43 -11.10 -30.18
CA ILE A 151 -15.70 -11.57 -30.74
C ILE A 151 -15.90 -10.84 -32.08
N TYR A 152 -15.97 -11.60 -33.17
CA TYR A 152 -16.39 -11.09 -34.48
C TYR A 152 -17.83 -11.51 -34.69
N THR A 153 -18.75 -10.53 -34.73
CA THR A 153 -20.16 -10.76 -35.04
C THR A 153 -20.61 -9.81 -36.14
N CYS A 154 -21.43 -10.33 -37.06
CA CYS A 154 -22.11 -9.54 -38.08
C CYS A 154 -23.52 -9.12 -37.61
N ASP A 155 -23.97 -9.63 -36.47
CA ASP A 155 -25.31 -9.40 -35.95
C ASP A 155 -25.31 -8.23 -34.95
N ARG A 156 -26.22 -7.28 -35.18
CA ARG A 156 -26.32 -6.04 -34.40
C ARG A 156 -26.77 -6.28 -32.95
N SER A 157 -27.59 -7.30 -32.75
CA SER A 157 -28.09 -7.73 -31.45
C SER A 157 -26.97 -8.11 -30.48
N ASP A 158 -25.92 -8.75 -30.99
CA ASP A 158 -24.79 -9.21 -30.20
C ASP A 158 -23.94 -8.04 -29.68
N MET A 159 -24.03 -6.88 -30.34
CA MET A 159 -23.38 -5.63 -29.95
C MET A 159 -24.27 -4.76 -29.03
N GLY A 160 -25.44 -5.26 -28.62
CA GLY A 160 -26.40 -4.51 -27.78
C GLY A 160 -27.10 -3.36 -28.51
N VAL A 161 -27.04 -3.33 -29.83
CA VAL A 161 -27.76 -2.34 -30.65
C VAL A 161 -29.15 -2.89 -30.94
N PRO A 162 -30.23 -2.12 -30.68
CA PRO A 162 -31.59 -2.58 -30.95
C PRO A 162 -31.79 -2.85 -32.45
N ASP A 163 -32.68 -3.80 -32.75
CA ASP A 163 -33.06 -4.12 -34.13
C ASP A 163 -33.63 -2.88 -34.83
N THR A 164 -33.27 -2.70 -36.10
CA THR A 164 -33.71 -1.55 -36.88
C THR A 164 -35.20 -1.67 -37.23
N ASP A 165 -36.01 -0.73 -36.75
CA ASP A 165 -37.42 -0.65 -37.11
C ASP A 165 -37.59 -0.27 -38.58
N ARG A 166 -37.89 -1.27 -39.42
CA ARG A 166 -37.96 -1.10 -40.88
C ARG A 166 -39.07 -0.13 -41.32
N LYS A 167 -40.10 0.05 -40.50
CA LYS A 167 -41.19 1.01 -40.74
C LYS A 167 -40.73 2.46 -40.53
N GLU A 168 -39.95 2.71 -39.48
CA GLU A 168 -39.37 4.02 -39.24
C GLU A 168 -38.35 4.36 -40.32
N LEU A 169 -37.54 3.37 -40.74
CA LEU A 169 -36.59 3.54 -41.82
C LEU A 169 -37.27 3.84 -43.17
N GLU A 170 -38.39 3.19 -43.47
CA GLU A 170 -39.19 3.48 -44.67
C GLU A 170 -39.76 4.90 -44.64
N ALA A 171 -40.37 5.29 -43.52
CA ALA A 171 -40.90 6.64 -43.33
C ALA A 171 -39.80 7.70 -43.44
N PHE A 172 -38.60 7.41 -42.94
CA PHE A 172 -37.43 8.26 -43.09
C PHE A 172 -37.03 8.41 -44.56
N ILE A 173 -36.91 7.30 -45.30
CA ILE A 173 -36.57 7.32 -46.74
C ILE A 173 -37.60 8.14 -47.54
N ASP A 174 -38.88 8.03 -47.21
CA ASP A 174 -39.95 8.79 -47.87
C ASP A 174 -39.93 10.29 -47.52
N SER A 175 -39.41 10.64 -46.35
CA SER A 175 -39.26 12.03 -45.89
C SER A 175 -38.10 12.80 -46.54
N ILE A 176 -37.17 12.12 -47.23
CA ILE A 176 -36.00 12.77 -47.85
C ILE A 176 -36.48 13.62 -49.05
N PRO A 177 -36.28 14.95 -49.02
CA PRO A 177 -36.66 15.84 -50.12
C PRO A 177 -35.73 15.66 -51.33
N GLU A 178 -36.22 15.98 -52.53
CA GLU A 178 -35.44 16.04 -53.78
C GLU A 178 -34.82 14.72 -54.28
N VAL A 179 -35.33 13.56 -53.87
CA VAL A 179 -34.88 12.26 -54.39
C VAL A 179 -35.84 11.73 -55.48
N PRO A 180 -35.35 11.44 -56.70
CA PRO A 180 -36.14 10.78 -57.73
C PRO A 180 -36.75 9.46 -57.24
N SER A 181 -37.98 9.15 -57.66
CA SER A 181 -38.71 7.96 -57.21
C SER A 181 -37.94 6.65 -57.45
N VAL A 182 -37.19 6.58 -58.54
CA VAL A 182 -36.33 5.43 -58.88
C VAL A 182 -35.24 5.23 -57.83
N VAL A 183 -34.50 6.29 -57.48
CA VAL A 183 -33.44 6.25 -56.45
C VAL A 183 -34.01 5.90 -55.08
N ARG A 184 -35.21 6.40 -54.77
CA ARG A 184 -35.88 6.08 -53.51
C ARG A 184 -36.24 4.60 -53.40
N GLU A 185 -36.77 3.99 -54.46
CA GLU A 185 -37.07 2.56 -54.49
C GLU A 185 -35.80 1.71 -54.34
N ARG A 186 -34.69 2.13 -54.98
CA ARG A 186 -33.38 1.47 -54.84
C ARG A 186 -32.90 1.46 -53.39
N VAL A 187 -32.99 2.60 -52.71
CA VAL A 187 -32.61 2.71 -51.29
C VAL A 187 -33.50 1.83 -50.40
N LYS A 188 -34.80 1.68 -50.73
CA LYS A 188 -35.70 0.76 -50.02
C LYS A 188 -35.35 -0.72 -50.26
N GLU A 189 -34.86 -1.08 -51.44
CA GLU A 189 -34.37 -2.43 -51.75
C GLU A 189 -33.04 -2.73 -51.03
N ASP A 190 -32.09 -1.79 -51.05
CA ASP A 190 -30.78 -1.91 -50.37
C ASP A 190 -30.94 -2.00 -48.84
N ALA A 191 -31.92 -1.28 -48.28
CA ALA A 191 -32.30 -1.36 -46.87
C ALA A 191 -33.05 -2.66 -46.50
N ARG A 192 -33.28 -3.59 -47.45
CA ARG A 192 -34.08 -4.82 -47.30
C ARG A 192 -35.50 -4.57 -46.78
N ILE A 193 -36.08 -3.40 -47.09
CA ILE A 193 -37.49 -3.09 -46.84
C ILE A 193 -38.34 -3.73 -47.95
N LYS A 194 -37.91 -3.56 -49.21
CA LYS A 194 -38.49 -4.20 -50.39
C LYS A 194 -37.62 -5.36 -50.88
N LYS A 195 -38.24 -6.31 -51.59
CA LYS A 195 -37.53 -7.46 -52.15
C LYS A 195 -36.67 -6.99 -53.33
N PHE A 196 -35.37 -7.24 -53.25
CA PHE A 196 -34.44 -6.97 -54.33
C PHE A 196 -34.78 -7.81 -55.58
N ASP A 197 -35.00 -7.15 -56.70
CA ASP A 197 -35.20 -7.79 -58.01
C ASP A 197 -34.05 -7.45 -58.94
N LEU A 198 -33.11 -8.40 -59.06
CA LEU A 198 -31.91 -8.26 -59.88
C LEU A 198 -32.24 -7.94 -61.34
N LYS A 199 -33.32 -8.52 -61.90
CA LYS A 199 -33.66 -8.30 -63.32
C LYS A 199 -34.14 -6.89 -63.57
N LYS A 200 -34.98 -6.37 -62.67
CA LYS A 200 -35.46 -4.99 -62.71
C LYS A 200 -34.29 -4.01 -62.59
N ARG A 201 -33.35 -4.29 -61.67
CA ARG A 201 -32.18 -3.42 -61.46
C ARG A 201 -31.25 -3.37 -62.67
N MET A 202 -30.97 -4.52 -63.29
CA MET A 202 -30.17 -4.57 -64.51
C MET A 202 -30.80 -3.82 -65.69
N LEU A 203 -32.13 -3.79 -65.79
CA LEU A 203 -32.85 -3.07 -66.84
C LEU A 203 -32.78 -1.55 -66.60
N GLU A 204 -33.04 -1.10 -65.38
CA GLU A 204 -32.95 0.32 -65.00
C GLU A 204 -31.52 0.87 -65.14
N ASP A 205 -30.51 0.08 -64.74
CA ASP A 205 -29.11 0.47 -64.92
C ASP A 205 -28.76 0.56 -66.42
N ALA A 206 -29.23 -0.38 -67.26
CA ALA A 206 -29.01 -0.32 -68.70
C ALA A 206 -29.68 0.90 -69.39
N GLU A 207 -30.85 1.33 -68.91
CA GLU A 207 -31.52 2.56 -69.38
C GLU A 207 -30.78 3.83 -68.92
N GLU A 208 -30.28 3.86 -67.68
CA GLU A 208 -29.52 4.98 -67.12
C GLU A 208 -28.14 5.16 -67.79
N PHE A 209 -27.47 4.06 -68.14
CA PHE A 209 -26.20 4.07 -68.87
C PHE A 209 -26.37 4.21 -70.38
N GLY A 210 -27.47 3.72 -70.98
CA GLY A 210 -27.73 3.81 -72.41
C GLY A 210 -28.23 5.17 -72.91
N GLY A 211 -28.73 6.03 -72.01
CA GLY A 211 -29.24 7.37 -72.33
C GLY A 211 -28.18 8.48 -72.39
N GLN A 212 -26.93 8.21 -72.01
CA GLN A 212 -25.86 9.22 -71.94
C GLN A 212 -25.01 9.36 -73.22
N ASP A 213 -25.26 8.53 -74.24
CA ASP A 213 -24.50 8.54 -75.52
C ASP A 213 -25.20 9.30 -76.67
N ALA A 214 -26.18 10.16 -76.37
CA ALA A 214 -26.86 10.99 -77.38
C ALA A 214 -26.89 12.47 -76.99
N GLN A 215 -25.72 13.09 -76.81
CA GLN A 215 -25.50 14.52 -77.03
C GLN A 215 -24.04 14.86 -77.31
#